data_AF-Q9ZAA3-F1
#
_entry.id   AF-Q9ZAA3-F1
#
_cell.length_a   1.000
_cell.length_b   1.000
_cell.length_c   1.000
_cell.angle_alpha   90.00
_cell.angle_beta   90.00
_cell.angle_gamma   90.00
#
_symmetry.space_group_name_H-M   'P 1'
#
loop_
_entity.id
_entity.type
_entity.pdbx_description
1 polymer ?
#
loop_
_entity_poly.entity_id
_entity_poly.type
_entity_poly.pdbx_seq_one_letter_code
_entity_poly.pdbx_strand_id
1 'polypeptide(L)'
;MSIGVPRPDNKGFVYRLGYGYLHELKQYHDDPLAIIKAIIANFPLPWTKEQARTKLDEIFKEKKETKKEVLERFKSYEVVEKLFDYFNIFNDCSPTKSTTLKDVVLQLIYQRIKNPISVFNTYKTAKKEKIDTHSKNSFYRSLDYIAKNKDEILRNLNAKICANTNRKIDVLWFDATTTYFETFSREGYKKPGYSKDGKFKEDQIVIGMATDENGIPLHYKIFPGNVADPNTLIPFMLEIADIYEVNSVTIIADKGMSVNRNIRFLESKNWKYIISYRMKAGSKQFKEYILDEKDYINDGGLIYKTRDIASSYNKKRINGHFRRQIISFSQKRATKDKNDRDILIQNFTKKMNKDNLVSCDDLAGSKKYRFFKPINKGAFYELDIEKIQEDQKYDGYYIYETNRTDLSVKEVINLYSKQWQIESNFKTLKGKLSLRPMYLSTWNHIVGYICLCFISLVFLNYIIYILNSKLGLTGKSKITEHKVINVIKEVKEIEVFVNKQKIETIQVYNDELQESWQTYQILLELLTKEKVT
;
A
#
# COMPACT_ATOMS: atom_id res chain seq x y z
N MET A 1 54.69 17.03 -2.43
CA MET A 1 55.63 15.92 -2.14
C MET A 1 56.90 16.14 -2.95
N SER A 2 58.06 16.07 -2.30
CA SER A 2 59.37 16.23 -2.94
C SER A 2 60.24 15.01 -2.69
N ILE A 3 60.94 14.55 -3.71
CA ILE A 3 61.86 13.42 -3.68
C ILE A 3 63.28 13.99 -3.72
N GLY A 4 64.17 13.52 -2.86
CA GLY A 4 65.55 13.98 -2.81
C GLY A 4 66.51 12.80 -2.88
N VAL A 5 67.54 12.90 -3.73
CA VAL A 5 68.65 11.96 -3.75
C VAL A 5 69.70 12.43 -2.76
N PRO A 6 70.02 11.68 -1.69
CA PRO A 6 70.99 12.11 -0.70
C PRO A 6 72.41 12.17 -1.29
N ARG A 7 73.24 13.08 -0.77
CA ARG A 7 74.67 13.09 -1.08
C ARG A 7 75.37 11.87 -0.46
N PRO A 8 76.53 11.43 -0.97
CA PRO A 8 77.28 10.30 -0.41
C PRO A 8 77.65 10.45 1.08
N ASP A 9 77.76 11.68 1.56
CA ASP A 9 78.05 12.04 2.96
C ASP A 9 76.79 12.14 3.84
N ASN A 10 75.60 11.86 3.29
CA ASN A 10 74.28 12.04 3.90
C ASN A 10 74.00 13.47 4.43
N LYS A 11 74.82 14.46 4.09
CA LYS A 11 74.65 15.87 4.48
C LYS A 11 73.99 16.64 3.35
N GLY A 12 72.69 16.39 3.18
CA GLY A 12 71.85 17.07 2.20
C GLY A 12 71.62 16.23 0.93
N PHE A 13 71.15 16.89 -0.11
CA PHE A 13 70.68 16.22 -1.34
C PHE A 13 71.50 16.67 -2.54
N VAL A 14 71.80 15.73 -3.46
CA VAL A 14 72.41 16.00 -4.77
C VAL A 14 71.43 16.82 -5.62
N TYR A 15 70.16 16.43 -5.62
CA TYR A 15 69.07 17.24 -6.18
C TYR A 15 67.75 16.92 -5.48
N ARG A 16 66.78 17.81 -5.66
CA ARG A 16 65.38 17.63 -5.24
C ARG A 16 64.43 17.77 -6.43
N LEU A 17 63.49 16.85 -6.52
CA LEU A 17 62.42 16.81 -7.52
C LEU A 17 61.07 16.99 -6.83
N GLY A 18 60.34 18.05 -7.17
CA GLY A 18 58.92 18.15 -6.84
C GLY A 18 58.12 17.20 -7.74
N TYR A 19 57.34 16.30 -7.15
CA TYR A 19 56.58 15.29 -7.90
C TYR A 19 55.08 15.62 -8.02
N GLY A 20 54.50 16.28 -7.01
CA GLY A 20 53.09 16.69 -6.99
C GLY A 20 52.48 16.72 -5.59
N TYR A 21 51.18 17.03 -5.46
CA TYR A 21 50.48 17.01 -4.18
C TYR A 21 49.95 15.61 -3.84
N LEU A 22 49.94 15.23 -2.56
CA LEU A 22 49.54 13.89 -2.12
C LEU A 22 48.08 13.57 -2.47
N HIS A 23 47.18 14.56 -2.39
CA HIS A 23 45.76 14.37 -2.73
C HIS A 23 45.54 14.14 -4.24
N GLU A 24 46.35 14.75 -5.11
CA GLU A 24 46.33 14.51 -6.55
C GLU A 24 46.89 13.13 -6.89
N LEU A 25 47.96 12.70 -6.21
CA LEU A 25 48.58 11.39 -6.45
C LEU A 25 47.71 10.22 -5.99
N LYS A 26 46.74 10.46 -5.08
CA LYS A 26 45.73 9.47 -4.67
C LYS A 26 44.83 8.99 -5.81
N GLN A 27 44.76 9.73 -6.92
CA GLN A 27 44.04 9.26 -8.10
C GLN A 27 44.67 8.00 -8.70
N TYR A 28 45.99 7.86 -8.60
CA TYR A 28 46.74 6.71 -9.13
C TYR A 28 46.75 5.55 -8.13
N HIS A 29 47.09 5.79 -6.86
CA HIS A 29 47.19 4.73 -5.84
C HIS A 29 46.61 5.17 -4.48
N ASP A 30 46.06 4.24 -3.69
CA ASP A 30 45.39 4.57 -2.41
C ASP A 30 46.37 5.03 -1.31
N ASP A 31 47.62 4.51 -1.33
CA ASP A 31 48.75 5.01 -0.55
C ASP A 31 49.93 5.41 -1.46
N PRO A 32 49.89 6.62 -2.05
CA PRO A 32 50.94 7.10 -2.95
C PRO A 32 52.32 7.14 -2.30
N LEU A 33 52.39 7.42 -0.99
CA LEU A 33 53.67 7.66 -0.32
C LEU A 33 54.45 6.36 -0.12
N ALA A 34 53.77 5.29 0.30
CA ALA A 34 54.41 3.99 0.48
C ALA A 34 54.93 3.43 -0.85
N ILE A 35 54.13 3.54 -1.91
CA ILE A 35 54.47 3.01 -3.24
C ILE A 35 55.59 3.81 -3.89
N ILE A 36 55.53 5.14 -3.86
CA ILE A 36 56.61 5.99 -4.41
C ILE A 36 57.93 5.69 -3.68
N LYS A 37 57.92 5.53 -2.35
CA LYS A 37 59.12 5.16 -1.57
C LYS A 37 59.70 3.82 -2.01
N ALA A 38 58.85 2.81 -2.26
CA ALA A 38 59.29 1.51 -2.72
C ALA A 38 59.90 1.57 -4.13
N ILE A 39 59.32 2.36 -5.04
CA ILE A 39 59.81 2.51 -6.42
C ILE A 39 61.19 3.20 -6.42
N ILE A 40 61.32 4.33 -5.73
CA ILE A 40 62.55 5.13 -5.75
C ILE A 40 63.71 4.47 -5.00
N ALA A 41 63.45 3.51 -4.11
CA ALA A 41 64.49 2.78 -3.38
C ALA A 41 65.45 2.04 -4.34
N ASN A 42 64.97 1.72 -5.55
CA ASN A 42 65.74 1.01 -6.57
C ASN A 42 66.31 1.93 -7.66
N PHE A 43 66.21 3.26 -7.52
CA PHE A 43 66.69 4.19 -8.53
C PHE A 43 68.22 4.35 -8.46
N PRO A 44 68.94 4.26 -9.59
CA PRO A 44 70.36 4.58 -9.65
C PRO A 44 70.65 6.01 -9.20
N LEU A 45 71.61 6.18 -8.29
CA LEU A 45 72.09 7.49 -7.82
C LEU A 45 72.58 8.46 -8.93
N PRO A 46 73.19 8.01 -10.06
CA PRO A 46 73.65 8.93 -11.11
C PRO A 46 72.54 9.47 -12.04
N TRP A 47 71.27 9.12 -11.83
CA TRP A 47 70.18 9.64 -12.66
C TRP A 47 69.96 11.15 -12.49
N THR A 48 69.75 11.83 -13.61
CA THR A 48 69.32 13.24 -13.59
C THR A 48 67.89 13.36 -13.07
N LYS A 49 67.52 14.57 -12.64
CA LYS A 49 66.16 14.92 -12.19
C LYS A 49 65.09 14.51 -13.21
N GLU A 50 65.37 14.66 -14.50
CA GLU A 50 64.45 14.34 -15.59
C GLU A 50 64.33 12.83 -15.81
N GLN A 51 65.44 12.09 -15.80
CA GLN A 51 65.45 10.63 -15.94
C GLN A 51 64.67 9.95 -14.80
N ALA A 52 64.90 10.38 -13.56
CA ALA A 52 64.18 9.87 -12.40
C ALA A 52 62.68 10.21 -12.46
N ARG A 53 62.32 11.41 -12.94
CA ARG A 53 60.91 11.81 -13.11
C ARG A 53 60.21 10.96 -14.17
N THR A 54 60.83 10.79 -15.33
CA THR A 54 60.25 10.01 -16.45
C THR A 54 60.04 8.56 -16.04
N LYS A 55 61.03 7.93 -15.40
CA LYS A 55 60.90 6.54 -14.95
C LYS A 55 59.86 6.38 -13.84
N LEU A 56 59.81 7.33 -12.90
CA LEU A 56 58.79 7.33 -11.85
C LEU A 56 57.39 7.50 -12.44
N ASP A 57 57.22 8.37 -13.44
CA ASP A 57 55.94 8.51 -14.15
C ASP A 57 55.56 7.24 -14.92
N GLU A 58 56.50 6.58 -15.61
CA GLU A 58 56.26 5.30 -16.28
C GLU A 58 55.72 4.23 -15.31
N ILE A 59 56.34 4.08 -14.13
CA ILE A 59 56.00 3.01 -13.18
C ILE A 59 54.83 3.39 -12.27
N PHE A 60 54.80 4.61 -11.75
CA PHE A 60 53.79 5.05 -10.78
C PHE A 60 52.47 5.41 -11.45
N LYS A 61 52.52 6.00 -12.66
CA LYS A 61 51.33 6.36 -13.44
C LYS A 61 50.98 5.30 -14.49
N GLU A 62 51.69 4.16 -14.51
CA GLU A 62 51.29 3.02 -15.33
C GLU A 62 49.81 2.71 -15.07
N LYS A 63 49.05 2.65 -16.16
CA LYS A 63 47.59 2.78 -16.17
C LYS A 63 46.96 1.85 -15.13
N LYS A 64 46.39 2.45 -14.09
CA LYS A 64 45.29 1.84 -13.31
C LYS A 64 44.33 1.28 -14.36
N GLU A 65 44.08 -0.02 -14.35
CA GLU A 65 43.03 -0.63 -15.16
C GLU A 65 41.83 0.31 -15.14
N THR A 66 41.42 0.77 -16.31
CA THR A 66 40.29 1.68 -16.46
C THR A 66 39.13 1.04 -15.72
N LYS A 67 38.80 1.53 -14.51
CA LYS A 67 37.72 0.95 -13.71
C LYS A 67 36.42 1.34 -14.39
N LYS A 68 36.03 0.51 -15.36
CA LYS A 68 34.75 0.53 -16.04
C LYS A 68 33.76 -0.09 -15.07
N GLU A 69 32.85 0.74 -14.58
CA GLU A 69 31.74 0.32 -13.76
C GLU A 69 30.46 0.45 -14.59
N VAL A 70 29.61 -0.57 -14.51
CA VAL A 70 28.34 -0.61 -15.22
C VAL A 70 27.24 -0.74 -14.17
N LEU A 71 26.32 0.22 -14.15
CA LEU A 71 25.22 0.26 -13.20
C LEU A 71 23.89 0.17 -13.92
N GLU A 72 23.06 -0.79 -13.53
CA GLU A 72 21.67 -0.84 -13.95
C GLU A 72 20.85 0.16 -13.12
N ARG A 73 20.12 1.03 -13.82
CA ARG A 73 19.22 2.04 -13.28
C ARG A 73 17.81 1.74 -13.73
N PHE A 74 16.85 2.01 -12.85
CA PHE A 74 15.44 1.90 -13.18
C PHE A 74 14.92 3.30 -13.44
N LYS A 75 14.64 3.61 -14.71
CA LYS A 75 14.25 4.95 -15.13
C LYS A 75 12.92 5.39 -14.52
N SER A 76 12.08 4.42 -14.20
CA SER A 76 10.82 4.59 -13.47
C SER A 76 10.96 5.25 -12.09
N TYR A 77 12.17 5.36 -11.52
CA TYR A 77 12.40 6.15 -10.32
C TYR A 77 11.91 7.60 -10.48
N GLU A 78 12.17 8.21 -11.63
CA GLU A 78 11.80 9.61 -11.90
C GLU A 78 10.28 9.83 -11.94
N VAL A 79 9.50 8.79 -12.25
CA VAL A 79 8.04 8.84 -12.19
C VAL A 79 7.59 9.05 -10.73
N VAL A 80 8.18 8.29 -9.81
CA VAL A 80 7.86 8.39 -8.38
C VAL A 80 8.38 9.72 -7.82
N GLU A 81 9.54 10.19 -8.30
CA GLU A 81 10.08 11.52 -7.95
C GLU A 81 9.14 12.65 -8.41
N LYS A 82 8.71 12.64 -9.67
CA LYS A 82 7.75 13.62 -10.20
C LYS A 82 6.44 13.63 -9.42
N LEU A 83 5.91 12.46 -9.04
CA LEU A 83 4.74 12.35 -8.18
C LEU A 83 5.00 12.93 -6.79
N PHE A 84 6.14 12.61 -6.20
CA PHE A 84 6.52 13.09 -4.88
C PHE A 84 6.58 14.62 -4.83
N ASP A 85 7.18 15.23 -5.85
CA ASP A 85 7.21 16.68 -6.05
C ASP A 85 5.81 17.26 -6.27
N TYR A 86 5.03 16.63 -7.17
CA TYR A 86 3.70 17.09 -7.53
C TYR A 86 2.77 17.16 -6.32
N PHE A 87 2.75 16.09 -5.52
CA PHE A 87 1.94 16.04 -4.31
C PHE A 87 2.47 16.94 -3.20
N ASN A 88 3.77 17.26 -3.21
CA ASN A 88 4.46 18.04 -2.19
C ASN A 88 4.00 17.66 -0.78
N ILE A 89 4.05 16.35 -0.47
CA ILE A 89 3.36 15.77 0.70
C ILE A 89 3.78 16.37 2.06
N PHE A 90 4.93 17.05 2.11
CA PHE A 90 5.46 17.69 3.31
C PHE A 90 5.17 19.19 3.40
N ASN A 91 4.34 19.74 2.52
CA ASN A 91 3.86 21.10 2.64
C ASN A 91 3.23 21.33 4.03
N ASP A 92 3.49 22.46 4.66
CA ASP A 92 2.96 22.84 5.99
C ASP A 92 3.18 21.83 7.13
N CYS A 93 4.03 20.81 6.92
CA CYS A 93 4.43 19.87 7.96
C CYS A 93 5.41 20.54 8.94
N SER A 94 5.50 19.97 10.15
CA SER A 94 6.37 20.49 11.20
C SER A 94 7.83 20.59 10.72
N PRO A 95 8.57 21.67 11.04
CA PRO A 95 9.92 21.87 10.53
C PRO A 95 10.87 20.73 10.96
N THR A 96 11.84 20.42 10.10
CA THR A 96 12.85 19.39 10.34
C THR A 96 14.25 19.91 10.03
N LYS A 97 15.23 19.46 10.81
CA LYS A 97 16.67 19.70 10.54
C LYS A 97 17.25 18.68 9.56
N SER A 98 16.48 17.67 9.18
CA SER A 98 16.95 16.63 8.25
C SER A 98 16.99 17.18 6.84
N THR A 99 18.20 17.33 6.31
CA THR A 99 18.43 17.69 4.90
C THR A 99 18.16 16.53 3.94
N THR A 100 17.96 15.32 4.47
CA THR A 100 17.90 14.06 3.71
C THR A 100 16.51 13.44 3.68
N LEU A 101 15.51 14.10 4.28
CA LEU A 101 14.19 13.52 4.52
C LEU A 101 13.48 13.14 3.21
N LYS A 102 13.48 14.06 2.23
CA LYS A 102 12.81 13.87 0.94
C LYS A 102 13.38 12.65 0.22
N ASP A 103 14.69 12.60 0.03
CA ASP A 103 15.37 11.51 -0.66
C ASP A 103 15.08 10.16 0.00
N VAL A 104 15.18 10.09 1.32
CA VAL A 104 14.92 8.85 2.08
C VAL A 104 13.48 8.37 1.91
N VAL A 105 12.50 9.28 1.99
CA VAL A 105 11.08 8.90 1.86
C VAL A 105 10.75 8.53 0.43
N LEU A 106 11.27 9.27 -0.55
CA LEU A 106 11.16 8.95 -1.97
C LEU A 106 11.73 7.55 -2.25
N GLN A 107 12.92 7.23 -1.73
CA GLN A 107 13.50 5.88 -1.85
C GLN A 107 12.65 4.80 -1.19
N LEU A 108 12.07 5.09 -0.02
CA LEU A 108 11.18 4.16 0.66
C LEU A 108 9.91 3.89 -0.15
N ILE A 109 9.25 4.93 -0.69
CA ILE A 109 8.06 4.82 -1.54
C ILE A 109 8.40 4.07 -2.83
N TYR A 110 9.48 4.46 -3.50
CA TYR A 110 9.94 3.80 -4.73
C TYR A 110 10.18 2.30 -4.49
N GLN A 111 10.91 1.95 -3.43
CA GLN A 111 11.15 0.55 -3.09
C GLN A 111 9.86 -0.18 -2.71
N ARG A 112 8.89 0.48 -2.03
CA ARG A 112 7.57 -0.12 -1.76
C ARG A 112 6.84 -0.51 -3.04
N ILE A 113 6.85 0.34 -4.06
CA ILE A 113 6.12 0.08 -5.30
C ILE A 113 6.87 -0.90 -6.19
N LYS A 114 8.20 -0.73 -6.33
CA LYS A 114 9.08 -1.58 -7.15
C LYS A 114 9.17 -3.00 -6.58
N ASN A 115 9.62 -3.14 -5.34
CA ASN A 115 9.87 -4.45 -4.73
C ASN A 115 9.89 -4.32 -3.20
N PRO A 116 8.76 -4.50 -2.50
CA PRO A 116 8.69 -4.31 -1.05
C PRO A 116 9.66 -5.23 -0.30
N ILE A 117 10.57 -4.63 0.47
CA ILE A 117 11.54 -5.31 1.35
C ILE A 117 11.53 -4.68 2.75
N SER A 118 12.35 -5.08 3.72
CA SER A 118 12.40 -4.35 5.00
C SER A 118 12.99 -2.93 4.82
N VAL A 119 12.69 -1.99 5.73
CA VAL A 119 13.31 -0.64 5.75
C VAL A 119 14.84 -0.73 5.76
N PHE A 120 15.38 -1.67 6.53
CA PHE A 120 16.82 -1.94 6.58
C PHE A 120 17.37 -2.46 5.25
N ASN A 121 16.65 -3.36 4.57
CA ASN A 121 17.08 -3.85 3.27
C ASN A 121 16.93 -2.77 2.19
N THR A 122 15.95 -1.86 2.28
CA THR A 122 15.88 -0.68 1.41
C THR A 122 17.13 0.17 1.52
N TYR A 123 17.59 0.47 2.75
CA TYR A 123 18.86 1.15 2.99
C TYR A 123 20.06 0.41 2.35
N LYS A 124 20.13 -0.92 2.51
CA LYS A 124 21.20 -1.74 1.91
C LYS A 124 21.16 -1.71 0.37
N THR A 125 19.97 -1.82 -0.22
CA THR A 125 19.76 -1.79 -1.67
C THR A 125 20.16 -0.44 -2.23
N ALA A 126 19.71 0.66 -1.63
CA ALA A 126 20.09 2.00 -2.05
C ALA A 126 21.62 2.20 -2.03
N LYS A 127 22.31 1.63 -1.03
CA LYS A 127 23.78 1.66 -0.92
C LYS A 127 24.45 0.85 -2.02
N LYS A 128 23.90 -0.32 -2.35
CA LYS A 128 24.38 -1.18 -3.44
C LYS A 128 24.16 -0.51 -4.80
N GLU A 129 23.02 0.14 -4.98
CA GLU A 129 22.68 0.88 -6.19
C GLU A 129 23.44 2.22 -6.25
N LYS A 130 24.26 2.62 -5.27
CA LYS A 130 24.98 3.91 -5.30
C LYS A 130 24.09 5.13 -5.57
N ILE A 131 22.83 5.05 -5.18
CA ILE A 131 21.95 6.22 -5.07
C ILE A 131 22.46 6.97 -3.83
N ASP A 132 22.54 8.30 -3.87
CA ASP A 132 23.01 9.14 -2.74
C ASP A 132 22.43 8.64 -1.41
N THR A 133 23.25 7.88 -0.68
CA THR A 133 22.72 6.99 0.37
C THR A 133 22.96 7.58 1.72
N HIS A 134 21.85 7.93 2.36
CA HIS A 134 21.84 8.49 3.69
C HIS A 134 22.05 7.40 4.76
N SER A 135 22.38 7.83 5.98
CA SER A 135 22.60 6.92 7.10
C SER A 135 21.39 6.00 7.33
N LYS A 136 21.64 4.77 7.82
CA LYS A 136 20.58 3.85 8.26
C LYS A 136 19.54 4.53 9.15
N ASN A 137 19.99 5.38 10.08
CA ASN A 137 19.12 6.05 11.04
C ASN A 137 18.20 7.07 10.37
N SER A 138 18.59 7.66 9.23
CA SER A 138 17.75 8.57 8.46
C SER A 138 16.48 7.87 7.95
N PHE A 139 16.58 6.60 7.55
CA PHE A 139 15.43 5.78 7.11
C PHE A 139 14.42 5.47 8.21
N TYR A 140 14.87 5.31 9.46
CA TYR A 140 13.95 5.08 10.57
C TYR A 140 13.39 6.39 11.12
N ARG A 141 14.22 7.44 11.22
CA ARG A 141 13.78 8.78 11.66
C ARG A 141 12.76 9.40 10.71
N SER A 142 12.81 9.08 9.42
CA SER A 142 11.79 9.53 8.47
C SER A 142 10.42 8.94 8.79
N LEU A 143 10.34 7.70 9.31
CA LEU A 143 9.07 7.11 9.76
C LEU A 143 8.50 7.87 10.96
N ASP A 144 9.34 8.25 11.92
CA ASP A 144 8.90 9.08 13.05
C ASP A 144 8.34 10.44 12.58
N TYR A 145 9.01 11.06 11.60
CA TYR A 145 8.54 12.31 10.99
C TYR A 145 7.20 12.14 10.27
N ILE A 146 7.05 11.09 9.46
CA ILE A 146 5.80 10.78 8.76
C ILE A 146 4.68 10.52 9.79
N ALA A 147 4.95 9.75 10.84
CA ALA A 147 3.96 9.45 11.87
C ALA A 147 3.44 10.72 12.57
N LYS A 148 4.35 11.64 12.91
CA LYS A 148 4.02 12.92 13.54
C LYS A 148 3.18 13.81 12.63
N ASN A 149 3.43 13.80 11.33
CA ASN A 149 2.78 14.68 10.35
C ASN A 149 1.68 13.98 9.54
N LYS A 150 1.17 12.83 9.99
CA LYS A 150 0.19 12.00 9.26
C LYS A 150 -0.96 12.85 8.69
N ASP A 151 -1.62 13.63 9.53
CA ASP A 151 -2.85 14.32 9.15
C ASP A 151 -2.59 15.40 8.09
N GLU A 152 -1.47 16.13 8.23
CA GLU A 152 -1.06 17.13 7.24
C GLU A 152 -0.66 16.50 5.91
N ILE A 153 0.09 15.39 5.95
CA ILE A 153 0.42 14.61 4.75
C ILE A 153 -0.85 14.15 4.04
N LEU A 154 -1.84 13.65 4.78
CA LEU A 154 -3.12 13.24 4.21
C LEU A 154 -3.89 14.43 3.64
N ARG A 155 -3.90 15.60 4.29
CA ARG A 155 -4.51 16.82 3.75
C ARG A 155 -3.86 17.22 2.42
N ASN A 156 -2.52 17.28 2.36
CA ASN A 156 -1.78 17.65 1.16
C ASN A 156 -2.08 16.73 -0.03
N LEU A 157 -2.08 15.41 0.21
CA LEU A 157 -2.45 14.42 -0.81
C LEU A 157 -3.86 14.68 -1.34
N ASN A 158 -4.84 14.82 -0.45
CA ASN A 158 -6.23 14.99 -0.85
C ASN A 158 -6.47 16.34 -1.54
N ALA A 159 -5.86 17.43 -1.07
CA ALA A 159 -5.97 18.75 -1.68
C ALA A 159 -5.47 18.74 -3.14
N LYS A 160 -4.32 18.11 -3.40
CA LYS A 160 -3.77 17.98 -4.76
C LYS A 160 -4.67 17.15 -5.69
N ILE A 161 -5.22 16.03 -5.19
CA ILE A 161 -6.16 15.21 -5.97
C ILE A 161 -7.45 15.99 -6.25
N CYS A 162 -8.02 16.68 -5.26
CA CYS A 162 -9.22 17.49 -5.44
C CYS A 162 -9.01 18.64 -6.43
N ALA A 163 -7.82 19.25 -6.46
CA ALA A 163 -7.52 20.32 -7.40
C ALA A 163 -7.43 19.86 -8.87
N ASN A 164 -7.09 18.59 -9.12
CA ASN A 164 -6.77 18.07 -10.46
C ASN A 164 -7.72 16.99 -10.96
N THR A 165 -8.74 16.67 -10.17
CA THR A 165 -9.75 15.67 -10.50
C THR A 165 -11.12 16.19 -10.10
N ASN A 166 -12.19 15.58 -10.59
CA ASN A 166 -13.56 15.90 -10.15
C ASN A 166 -13.90 15.31 -8.76
N ARG A 167 -12.89 14.92 -7.98
CA ARG A 167 -13.08 14.28 -6.68
C ARG A 167 -13.80 15.22 -5.71
N LYS A 168 -14.94 14.75 -5.21
CA LYS A 168 -15.68 15.34 -4.10
C LYS A 168 -15.65 14.38 -2.91
N ILE A 169 -15.57 14.93 -1.70
CA ILE A 169 -15.66 14.16 -0.45
C ILE A 169 -17.14 14.08 -0.03
N ASP A 170 -17.98 13.55 -0.93
CA ASP A 170 -19.44 13.48 -0.79
C ASP A 170 -19.96 12.04 -0.76
N VAL A 171 -19.25 11.10 -1.39
CA VAL A 171 -19.52 9.66 -1.36
C VAL A 171 -18.24 8.91 -1.06
N LEU A 172 -18.24 8.14 0.03
CA LEU A 172 -17.08 7.36 0.46
C LEU A 172 -17.42 5.89 0.64
N TRP A 173 -16.55 5.02 0.14
CA TRP A 173 -16.60 3.59 0.41
C TRP A 173 -15.72 3.26 1.59
N PHE A 174 -16.31 2.70 2.64
CA PHE A 174 -15.65 2.39 3.89
C PHE A 174 -15.63 0.89 4.17
N ASP A 175 -14.47 0.40 4.61
CA ASP A 175 -14.29 -0.94 5.15
C ASP A 175 -13.09 -0.93 6.12
N ALA A 176 -13.04 -1.93 6.98
CA ALA A 176 -11.96 -2.14 7.93
C ALA A 176 -11.32 -3.51 7.72
N THR A 177 -10.01 -3.60 7.85
CA THR A 177 -9.26 -4.86 7.76
C THR A 177 -8.38 -5.05 8.97
N THR A 178 -7.89 -6.26 9.21
CA THR A 178 -6.84 -6.49 10.22
C THR A 178 -5.50 -6.73 9.57
N THR A 179 -4.41 -6.40 10.25
CA THR A 179 -3.06 -6.81 9.85
C THR A 179 -2.31 -7.32 11.07
N TYR A 180 -1.31 -8.16 10.86
CA TYR A 180 -0.62 -8.89 11.92
C TYR A 180 0.87 -8.56 11.94
N PHE A 181 1.46 -8.82 13.10
CA PHE A 181 2.89 -8.63 13.35
C PHE A 181 3.56 -9.99 13.60
N GLU A 182 4.83 -10.09 13.24
CA GLU A 182 5.70 -11.20 13.67
C GLU A 182 6.58 -10.70 14.83
N THR A 183 5.94 -10.23 15.90
CA THR A 183 6.60 -9.75 17.12
C THR A 183 5.84 -10.20 18.35
N PHE A 184 6.55 -10.36 19.47
CA PHE A 184 5.98 -10.73 20.77
C PHE A 184 5.73 -9.51 21.68
N SER A 185 6.02 -8.29 21.20
CA SER A 185 5.78 -7.05 21.95
C SER A 185 4.35 -6.52 21.72
N ARG A 186 3.61 -6.34 22.82
CA ARG A 186 2.19 -5.89 22.87
C ARG A 186 2.00 -4.37 23.11
N GLU A 187 3.00 -3.57 22.73
CA GLU A 187 2.96 -2.11 22.87
C GLU A 187 2.00 -1.44 21.88
N GLY A 188 1.48 -0.26 22.27
CA GLY A 188 0.53 0.50 21.44
C GLY A 188 -0.77 -0.26 21.17
N TYR A 189 -1.17 -0.31 19.90
CA TYR A 189 -2.44 -0.94 19.48
C TYR A 189 -2.32 -2.43 19.13
N LYS A 190 -1.13 -3.02 19.29
CA LYS A 190 -0.88 -4.46 19.08
C LYS A 190 -1.61 -5.26 20.16
N LYS A 191 -2.76 -5.84 19.79
CA LYS A 191 -3.57 -6.66 20.70
C LYS A 191 -4.02 -7.95 19.99
N PRO A 192 -4.10 -9.09 20.69
CA PRO A 192 -4.74 -10.28 20.16
C PRO A 192 -6.19 -9.96 19.81
N GLY A 193 -6.63 -10.39 18.63
CA GLY A 193 -7.94 -10.06 18.11
C GLY A 193 -8.39 -10.98 16.98
N TYR A 194 -9.52 -10.64 16.38
CA TYR A 194 -10.03 -11.43 15.26
C TYR A 194 -9.13 -11.26 14.03
N SER A 195 -8.58 -12.37 13.52
CA SER A 195 -7.75 -12.35 12.31
C SER A 195 -8.55 -12.58 11.05
N LYS A 196 -8.61 -11.57 10.17
CA LYS A 196 -9.10 -11.75 8.80
C LYS A 196 -8.13 -12.58 7.94
N ASP A 197 -6.89 -12.74 8.40
CA ASP A 197 -5.81 -13.46 7.71
C ASP A 197 -5.52 -14.86 8.31
N GLY A 198 -6.34 -15.33 9.26
CA GLY A 198 -6.17 -16.65 9.89
C GLY A 198 -5.04 -16.74 10.94
N LYS A 199 -4.41 -15.61 11.25
CA LYS A 199 -3.30 -15.43 12.18
C LYS A 199 -3.82 -15.07 13.58
N PHE A 200 -4.44 -16.04 14.24
CA PHE A 200 -5.12 -15.83 15.53
C PHE A 200 -4.21 -15.84 16.75
N LYS A 201 -2.97 -16.34 16.61
CA LYS A 201 -1.99 -16.39 17.69
C LYS A 201 -1.10 -15.13 17.72
N GLU A 202 -1.12 -14.38 16.63
CA GLU A 202 -0.35 -13.19 16.37
C GLU A 202 -1.08 -11.93 16.86
N ASP A 203 -0.32 -10.97 17.36
CA ASP A 203 -0.86 -9.65 17.68
C ASP A 203 -1.30 -8.94 16.40
N GLN A 204 -2.38 -8.16 16.52
CA GLN A 204 -3.01 -7.48 15.39
C GLN A 204 -3.26 -6.01 15.66
N ILE A 205 -3.49 -5.28 14.58
CA ILE A 205 -4.16 -3.98 14.55
C ILE A 205 -5.31 -4.04 13.54
N VAL A 206 -6.28 -3.16 13.71
CA VAL A 206 -7.37 -2.95 12.74
C VAL A 206 -7.08 -1.65 11.99
N ILE A 207 -7.27 -1.65 10.67
CA ILE A 207 -7.10 -0.47 9.81
C ILE A 207 -8.43 -0.22 9.11
N GLY A 208 -9.06 0.91 9.41
CA GLY A 208 -10.18 1.44 8.64
C GLY A 208 -9.67 2.31 7.49
N MET A 209 -10.32 2.25 6.34
CA MET A 209 -9.97 3.05 5.17
C MET A 209 -11.23 3.57 4.48
N ALA A 210 -11.12 4.72 3.84
CA ALA A 210 -12.13 5.21 2.90
C ALA A 210 -11.50 5.55 1.56
N THR A 211 -12.25 5.33 0.48
CA THR A 211 -11.87 5.70 -0.89
C THR A 211 -12.94 6.60 -1.50
N ASP A 212 -12.55 7.37 -2.51
CA ASP A 212 -13.48 8.12 -3.35
C ASP A 212 -14.12 7.23 -4.44
N GLU A 213 -14.91 7.84 -5.33
CA GLU A 213 -15.59 7.16 -6.44
C GLU A 213 -14.67 6.63 -7.55
N ASN A 214 -13.45 7.17 -7.62
CA ASN A 214 -12.40 6.75 -8.54
C ASN A 214 -11.60 5.58 -7.98
N GLY A 215 -11.87 5.18 -6.73
CA GLY A 215 -11.14 4.14 -6.02
C GLY A 215 -9.81 4.63 -5.45
N ILE A 216 -9.55 5.94 -5.44
CA ILE A 216 -8.34 6.50 -4.84
C ILE A 216 -8.55 6.61 -3.33
N PRO A 217 -7.64 6.07 -2.50
CA PRO A 217 -7.73 6.20 -1.04
C PRO A 217 -7.79 7.66 -0.60
N LEU A 218 -8.67 7.95 0.35
CA LEU A 218 -8.86 9.27 0.95
C LEU A 218 -8.18 9.36 2.30
N HIS A 219 -8.56 8.43 3.19
CA HIS A 219 -8.18 8.48 4.59
C HIS A 219 -8.05 7.07 5.16
N TYR A 220 -7.21 6.93 6.18
CA TYR A 220 -7.09 5.69 6.95
C TYR A 220 -6.97 6.01 8.45
N LYS A 221 -7.45 5.08 9.27
CA LYS A 221 -7.32 5.15 10.73
C LYS A 221 -6.87 3.80 11.29
N ILE A 222 -5.94 3.84 12.25
CA ILE A 222 -5.45 2.65 12.94
C ILE A 222 -6.19 2.50 14.26
N PHE A 223 -6.59 1.29 14.58
CA PHE A 223 -7.31 0.91 15.80
C PHE A 223 -6.62 -0.26 16.50
N PRO A 224 -6.83 -0.44 17.81
CA PRO A 224 -6.42 -1.65 18.54
C PRO A 224 -6.92 -2.94 17.88
N GLY A 225 -6.09 -3.99 17.88
CA GLY A 225 -6.39 -5.26 17.19
C GLY A 225 -7.63 -6.00 17.69
N ASN A 226 -8.08 -5.70 18.91
CA ASN A 226 -9.29 -6.26 19.51
C ASN A 226 -10.56 -5.43 19.24
N VAL A 227 -10.47 -4.34 18.47
CA VAL A 227 -11.65 -3.56 18.07
C VAL A 227 -12.47 -4.36 17.07
N ALA A 228 -13.74 -4.60 17.41
CA ALA A 228 -14.68 -5.21 16.48
C ALA A 228 -15.00 -4.27 15.31
N ASP A 229 -15.13 -4.82 14.09
CA ASP A 229 -15.47 -4.09 12.87
C ASP A 229 -16.54 -2.99 13.06
N PRO A 230 -17.72 -3.24 13.66
CA PRO A 230 -18.76 -2.21 13.80
C PRO A 230 -18.35 -1.01 14.70
N ASN A 231 -17.34 -1.17 15.55
CA ASN A 231 -16.83 -0.11 16.43
C ASN A 231 -15.85 0.83 15.72
N THR A 232 -15.47 0.54 14.49
CA THR A 232 -14.52 1.37 13.72
C THR A 232 -15.19 2.56 13.02
N LEU A 233 -16.46 2.43 12.63
CA LEU A 233 -17.13 3.42 11.78
C LEU A 233 -17.20 4.80 12.43
N ILE A 234 -17.76 4.91 13.65
CA ILE A 234 -18.01 6.22 14.29
C ILE A 234 -16.71 7.00 14.52
N PRO A 235 -15.65 6.43 15.13
CA PRO A 235 -14.40 7.17 15.32
C PRO A 235 -13.67 7.51 14.01
N PHE A 236 -13.82 6.69 12.97
CA PHE A 236 -13.29 6.97 11.64
C PHE A 236 -13.99 8.16 11.01
N MET A 237 -15.32 8.14 11.07
CA MET A 237 -16.18 9.18 10.56
C MET A 237 -15.93 10.53 11.23
N LEU A 238 -15.82 10.56 12.56
CA LEU A 238 -15.50 11.78 13.29
C LEU A 238 -14.12 12.36 12.90
N GLU A 239 -13.11 11.51 12.67
CA GLU A 239 -11.78 11.97 12.22
C GLU A 239 -11.82 12.54 10.80
N ILE A 240 -12.63 11.96 9.89
CA ILE A 240 -12.84 12.52 8.54
C ILE A 240 -13.50 13.91 8.63
N ALA A 241 -14.55 14.06 9.44
CA ALA A 241 -15.23 15.33 9.58
C ALA A 241 -14.30 16.44 10.10
N ASP A 242 -13.43 16.09 11.04
CA ASP A 242 -12.44 17.00 11.63
C ASP A 242 -11.32 17.36 10.65
N ILE A 243 -10.68 16.37 10.01
CA ILE A 243 -9.50 16.60 9.16
C ILE A 243 -9.84 17.28 7.84
N TYR A 244 -11.01 16.96 7.26
CA TYR A 244 -11.43 17.45 5.94
C TYR A 244 -12.54 18.49 5.99
N GLU A 245 -12.95 18.90 7.19
CA GLU A 245 -13.98 19.93 7.43
C GLU A 245 -15.31 19.62 6.70
N VAL A 246 -15.67 18.34 6.60
CA VAL A 246 -16.88 17.89 5.91
C VAL A 246 -18.06 17.71 6.86
N ASN A 247 -19.18 18.34 6.52
CA ASN A 247 -20.38 18.32 7.34
C ASN A 247 -21.42 17.30 6.89
N SER A 248 -21.33 16.78 5.66
CA SER A 248 -22.26 15.79 5.12
C SER A 248 -21.58 14.90 4.09
N VAL A 249 -21.67 13.59 4.29
CA VAL A 249 -21.11 12.56 3.39
C VAL A 249 -22.09 11.40 3.28
N THR A 250 -22.09 10.72 2.13
CA THR A 250 -22.75 9.44 1.89
C THR A 250 -21.77 8.30 2.09
N ILE A 251 -21.99 7.47 3.11
CA ILE A 251 -21.09 6.35 3.42
C ILE A 251 -21.64 5.03 2.88
N ILE A 252 -20.82 4.34 2.10
CA ILE A 252 -21.11 3.01 1.57
C ILE A 252 -20.28 2.00 2.35
N ALA A 253 -20.94 1.06 3.03
CA ALA A 253 -20.25 0.10 3.89
C ALA A 253 -20.91 -1.29 3.89
N ASP A 254 -20.13 -2.32 4.21
CA ASP A 254 -20.63 -3.69 4.27
C ASP A 254 -21.49 -3.93 5.53
N LYS A 255 -22.20 -5.05 5.55
CA LYS A 255 -23.05 -5.54 6.63
C LYS A 255 -22.34 -5.68 7.97
N GLY A 256 -21.01 -5.65 8.00
CA GLY A 256 -20.21 -5.45 9.20
C GLY A 256 -20.60 -4.20 9.98
N MET A 257 -20.92 -3.12 9.27
CA MET A 257 -21.21 -1.80 9.83
C MET A 257 -22.69 -1.56 10.10
N SER A 258 -23.57 -2.48 9.65
CA SER A 258 -25.03 -2.45 9.81
C SER A 258 -25.48 -2.77 11.25
N VAL A 259 -25.03 -1.98 12.24
CA VAL A 259 -25.50 -2.04 13.63
C VAL A 259 -26.28 -0.78 13.98
N ASN A 260 -27.33 -0.92 14.81
CA ASN A 260 -28.25 0.17 15.13
C ASN A 260 -27.53 1.43 15.68
N ARG A 261 -26.48 1.26 16.50
CA ARG A 261 -25.66 2.37 16.99
C ARG A 261 -25.04 3.20 15.85
N ASN A 262 -24.51 2.54 14.82
CA ASN A 262 -23.87 3.19 13.69
C ASN A 262 -24.90 3.91 12.81
N ILE A 263 -26.02 3.26 12.51
CA ILE A 263 -27.12 3.86 11.75
C ILE A 263 -27.64 5.11 12.45
N ARG A 264 -27.90 5.04 13.76
CA ARG A 264 -28.35 6.19 14.56
C ARG A 264 -27.34 7.33 14.59
N PHE A 265 -26.05 7.02 14.69
CA PHE A 265 -25.01 8.04 14.64
C PHE A 265 -25.06 8.81 13.31
N LEU A 266 -25.11 8.08 12.19
CA LEU A 266 -25.21 8.67 10.84
C LEU A 266 -26.48 9.52 10.71
N GLU A 267 -27.64 8.99 11.12
CA GLU A 267 -28.92 9.73 11.14
C GLU A 267 -28.83 11.01 11.99
N SER A 268 -28.25 10.95 13.19
CA SER A 268 -28.12 12.09 14.10
C SER A 268 -27.20 13.20 13.56
N LYS A 269 -26.26 12.85 12.68
CA LYS A 269 -25.39 13.80 11.98
C LYS A 269 -25.97 14.25 10.64
N ASN A 270 -27.17 13.79 10.28
CA ASN A 270 -27.77 13.94 8.96
C ASN A 270 -26.88 13.41 7.82
N TRP A 271 -26.01 12.45 8.13
CA TRP A 271 -25.16 11.82 7.15
C TRP A 271 -25.92 10.75 6.40
N LYS A 272 -25.57 10.62 5.14
CA LYS A 272 -26.22 9.67 4.25
C LYS A 272 -25.48 8.36 4.26
N TYR A 273 -26.16 7.27 3.94
CA TYR A 273 -25.51 5.97 3.89
C TYR A 273 -26.21 4.99 2.95
N ILE A 274 -25.44 4.05 2.43
CA ILE A 274 -25.92 2.84 1.77
C ILE A 274 -25.15 1.67 2.38
N ILE A 275 -25.82 0.87 3.21
CA ILE A 275 -25.18 -0.22 3.94
C ILE A 275 -25.92 -1.51 3.63
N SER A 276 -25.21 -2.60 3.37
CA SER A 276 -25.88 -3.89 3.23
C SER A 276 -26.41 -4.41 4.56
N TYR A 277 -27.61 -4.97 4.55
CA TYR A 277 -28.29 -5.42 5.75
C TYR A 277 -28.10 -6.91 5.98
N ARG A 278 -27.86 -7.31 7.23
CA ARG A 278 -27.78 -8.73 7.62
C ARG A 278 -29.19 -9.32 7.73
N MET A 279 -29.67 -9.94 6.66
CA MET A 279 -30.98 -10.62 6.62
C MET A 279 -31.23 -11.55 7.83
N LYS A 280 -30.21 -12.31 8.28
CA LYS A 280 -30.35 -13.22 9.44
C LYS A 280 -30.72 -12.52 10.75
N ALA A 281 -30.33 -11.25 10.90
CA ALA A 281 -30.69 -10.42 12.05
C ALA A 281 -32.10 -9.82 11.94
N GLY A 282 -32.76 -10.00 10.80
CA GLY A 282 -34.12 -9.54 10.52
C GLY A 282 -35.21 -10.28 11.32
N SER A 283 -36.34 -9.62 11.50
CA SER A 283 -37.54 -10.23 12.10
C SER A 283 -38.09 -11.37 11.24
N LYS A 284 -38.90 -12.26 11.83
CA LYS A 284 -39.64 -13.29 11.09
C LYS A 284 -40.48 -12.67 9.96
N GLN A 285 -41.24 -11.62 10.28
CA GLN A 285 -42.01 -10.82 9.31
C GLN A 285 -41.15 -10.27 8.17
N PHE A 286 -39.90 -9.88 8.42
CA PHE A 286 -39.04 -9.40 7.35
C PHE A 286 -38.56 -10.52 6.43
N LYS A 287 -38.26 -11.70 6.99
CA LYS A 287 -37.89 -12.88 6.21
C LYS A 287 -39.06 -13.35 5.34
N GLU A 288 -40.26 -13.42 5.92
CA GLU A 288 -41.51 -13.69 5.21
C GLU A 288 -41.73 -12.65 4.10
N TYR A 289 -41.56 -11.36 4.42
CA TYR A 289 -41.63 -10.30 3.43
C TYR A 289 -40.64 -10.51 2.29
N ILE A 290 -39.39 -10.91 2.53
CA ILE A 290 -38.39 -11.15 1.46
C ILE A 290 -38.84 -12.28 0.52
N LEU A 291 -39.30 -13.39 1.09
CA LEU A 291 -39.66 -14.62 0.37
C LEU A 291 -40.99 -14.52 -0.38
N ASP A 292 -41.87 -13.59 0.02
CA ASP A 292 -43.09 -13.32 -0.74
C ASP A 292 -42.73 -12.77 -2.13
N GLU A 293 -43.12 -13.47 -3.19
CA GLU A 293 -42.83 -13.05 -4.57
C GLU A 293 -43.66 -11.85 -5.01
N LYS A 294 -44.68 -11.47 -4.24
CA LYS A 294 -45.45 -10.25 -4.48
C LYS A 294 -44.57 -9.01 -4.41
N ASP A 295 -44.98 -8.00 -5.18
CA ASP A 295 -44.37 -6.67 -5.24
C ASP A 295 -42.93 -6.60 -5.79
N TYR A 296 -42.36 -7.73 -6.26
CA TYR A 296 -41.11 -7.67 -7.03
C TYR A 296 -41.35 -7.08 -8.41
N ILE A 297 -40.55 -6.07 -8.73
CA ILE A 297 -40.52 -5.40 -10.02
C ILE A 297 -39.27 -5.87 -10.78
N ASN A 298 -39.41 -6.07 -12.09
CA ASN A 298 -38.28 -6.31 -12.98
C ASN A 298 -38.06 -5.06 -13.85
N ASP A 299 -37.00 -4.31 -13.54
CA ASP A 299 -36.60 -3.11 -14.27
C ASP A 299 -35.30 -3.38 -15.03
N GLY A 300 -35.41 -3.62 -16.34
CA GLY A 300 -34.25 -3.84 -17.21
C GLY A 300 -33.34 -4.99 -16.76
N GLY A 301 -33.92 -6.07 -16.21
CA GLY A 301 -33.20 -7.24 -15.70
C GLY A 301 -32.78 -7.14 -14.22
N LEU A 302 -33.04 -6.00 -13.57
CA LEU A 302 -32.90 -5.85 -12.12
C LEU A 302 -34.22 -6.21 -11.44
N ILE A 303 -34.23 -7.32 -10.71
CA ILE A 303 -35.38 -7.76 -9.92
C ILE A 303 -35.25 -7.21 -8.51
N TYR A 304 -36.20 -6.41 -8.06
CA TYR A 304 -36.18 -5.85 -6.71
C TYR A 304 -37.56 -5.53 -6.14
N LYS A 305 -37.61 -5.37 -4.82
CA LYS A 305 -38.72 -4.71 -4.13
C LYS A 305 -38.20 -3.82 -3.01
N THR A 306 -39.03 -2.89 -2.58
CA THR A 306 -38.64 -1.89 -1.59
C THR A 306 -39.67 -1.74 -0.49
N ARG A 307 -39.20 -1.41 0.72
CA ARG A 307 -40.06 -0.93 1.79
C ARG A 307 -39.38 0.17 2.59
N ASP A 308 -40.17 1.12 3.07
CA ASP A 308 -39.71 2.17 3.96
C ASP A 308 -40.03 1.79 5.41
N ILE A 309 -39.06 1.96 6.30
CA ILE A 309 -39.19 1.63 7.72
C ILE A 309 -38.77 2.81 8.59
N ALA A 310 -39.50 3.04 9.67
CA ALA A 310 -39.11 4.02 10.68
C ALA A 310 -37.88 3.51 11.47
N SER A 311 -36.90 4.39 11.67
CA SER A 311 -35.77 4.10 12.54
C SER A 311 -36.20 4.25 14.00
N SER A 312 -35.71 3.33 14.85
CA SER A 312 -36.17 3.21 16.24
C SER A 312 -35.04 2.98 17.23
N TYR A 313 -35.24 3.50 18.45
CA TYR A 313 -34.44 3.24 19.65
C TYR A 313 -34.96 2.01 20.37
N ASN A 314 -34.06 1.08 20.71
CA ASN A 314 -34.39 -0.16 21.43
C ASN A 314 -35.61 -0.90 20.87
N LYS A 315 -35.88 -0.77 19.56
CA LYS A 315 -37.05 -1.30 18.87
C LYS A 315 -38.41 -0.82 19.43
N LYS A 316 -38.43 0.28 20.18
CA LYS A 316 -39.61 0.77 20.91
C LYS A 316 -39.96 2.23 20.61
N ARG A 317 -38.97 3.12 20.47
CA ARG A 317 -39.21 4.56 20.26
C ARG A 317 -38.73 5.02 18.89
N ILE A 318 -39.64 5.46 18.04
CA ILE A 318 -39.32 6.04 16.73
C ILE A 318 -38.47 7.31 16.95
N ASN A 319 -37.38 7.46 16.17
CA ASN A 319 -36.45 8.60 16.30
C ASN A 319 -36.68 9.69 15.25
N GLY A 320 -37.78 9.64 14.50
CA GLY A 320 -38.14 10.62 13.48
C GLY A 320 -37.46 10.43 12.12
N HIS A 321 -36.56 9.45 11.98
CA HIS A 321 -35.91 9.14 10.71
C HIS A 321 -36.57 7.94 10.03
N PHE A 322 -36.55 7.95 8.70
CA PHE A 322 -36.98 6.83 7.86
C PHE A 322 -35.80 6.33 7.05
N ARG A 323 -35.80 5.02 6.79
CA ARG A 323 -34.81 4.35 5.95
C ARG A 323 -35.51 3.40 4.99
N ARG A 324 -34.99 3.35 3.77
CA ARG A 324 -35.45 2.48 2.72
C ARG A 324 -34.66 1.19 2.76
N GLN A 325 -35.35 0.06 2.71
CA GLN A 325 -34.76 -1.24 2.46
C GLN A 325 -35.06 -1.65 1.03
N ILE A 326 -34.02 -1.98 0.28
CA ILE A 326 -34.08 -2.46 -1.10
C ILE A 326 -33.66 -3.92 -1.08
N ILE A 327 -34.54 -4.80 -1.54
CA ILE A 327 -34.30 -6.23 -1.62
C ILE A 327 -34.14 -6.55 -3.11
N SER A 328 -32.95 -6.90 -3.55
CA SER A 328 -32.68 -7.32 -4.92
C SER A 328 -32.53 -8.83 -5.01
N PHE A 329 -32.99 -9.43 -6.11
CA PHE A 329 -32.76 -10.82 -6.44
C PHE A 329 -31.89 -10.95 -7.71
N SER A 330 -30.99 -11.93 -7.74
CA SER A 330 -30.21 -12.27 -8.92
C SER A 330 -29.87 -13.75 -8.99
N GLN A 331 -30.12 -14.37 -10.14
CA GLN A 331 -29.76 -15.77 -10.38
C GLN A 331 -28.24 -16.01 -10.26
N LYS A 332 -27.43 -15.07 -10.73
CA LYS A 332 -25.96 -15.16 -10.61
C LYS A 332 -25.52 -15.18 -9.14
N ARG A 333 -26.20 -14.40 -8.28
CA ARG A 333 -25.96 -14.42 -6.83
C ARG A 333 -26.44 -15.74 -6.24
N ALA A 334 -27.60 -16.25 -6.64
CA ALA A 334 -28.12 -17.53 -6.16
C ALA A 334 -27.15 -18.68 -6.40
N THR A 335 -26.58 -18.76 -7.62
CA THR A 335 -25.54 -19.75 -7.93
C THR A 335 -24.29 -19.57 -7.06
N LYS A 336 -23.85 -18.32 -6.83
CA LYS A 336 -22.70 -18.05 -5.95
C LYS A 336 -22.98 -18.48 -4.51
N ASP A 337 -24.13 -18.10 -3.95
CA ASP A 337 -24.49 -18.41 -2.56
C ASP A 337 -24.61 -19.92 -2.34
N LYS A 338 -25.20 -20.63 -3.32
CA LYS A 338 -25.21 -22.09 -3.37
C LYS A 338 -23.79 -22.67 -3.37
N ASN A 339 -22.92 -22.23 -4.28
CA ASN A 339 -21.55 -22.74 -4.35
C ASN A 339 -20.75 -22.46 -3.06
N ASP A 340 -20.89 -21.26 -2.48
CA ASP A 340 -20.25 -20.89 -1.22
C ASP A 340 -20.73 -21.79 -0.06
N ARG A 341 -22.02 -22.16 -0.06
CA ARG A 341 -22.59 -23.12 0.90
C ARG A 341 -22.09 -24.54 0.65
N ASP A 342 -22.07 -24.99 -0.61
CA ASP A 342 -21.62 -26.34 -0.99
C ASP A 342 -20.15 -26.56 -0.63
N ILE A 343 -19.29 -25.54 -0.79
CA ILE A 343 -17.89 -25.59 -0.33
C ILE A 343 -17.80 -25.84 1.19
N LEU A 344 -18.65 -25.18 1.99
CA LEU A 344 -18.67 -25.38 3.44
C LEU A 344 -19.14 -26.79 3.82
N ILE A 345 -20.14 -27.31 3.11
CA ILE A 345 -20.65 -28.68 3.30
C ILE A 345 -19.56 -29.69 2.91
N GLN A 346 -18.95 -29.56 1.73
CA GLN A 346 -17.88 -30.44 1.26
C GLN A 346 -16.67 -30.46 2.19
N ASN A 347 -16.26 -29.29 2.72
CA ASN A 347 -15.17 -29.20 3.68
C ASN A 347 -15.46 -29.95 4.99
N PHE A 348 -16.74 -30.04 5.39
CA PHE A 348 -17.16 -30.82 6.53
C PHE A 348 -17.23 -32.31 6.19
N THR A 349 -17.87 -32.67 5.06
CA THR A 349 -17.99 -34.07 4.59
C THR A 349 -16.63 -34.75 4.42
N LYS A 350 -15.61 -34.03 3.95
CA LYS A 350 -14.22 -34.54 3.85
C LYS A 350 -13.60 -34.96 5.18
N LYS A 351 -14.13 -34.48 6.31
CA LYS A 351 -13.64 -34.76 7.66
C LYS A 351 -14.56 -35.70 8.45
N MET A 352 -15.66 -36.16 7.85
CA MET A 352 -16.60 -37.05 8.53
C MET A 352 -15.97 -38.42 8.83
N ASN A 353 -16.27 -38.96 9.99
CA ASN A 353 -16.01 -40.35 10.34
C ASN A 353 -17.12 -41.26 9.76
N LYS A 354 -17.05 -42.56 10.06
CA LYS A 354 -18.05 -43.55 9.61
C LYS A 354 -19.48 -43.27 10.10
N ASP A 355 -19.64 -42.50 11.16
CA ASP A 355 -20.93 -42.12 11.76
C ASP A 355 -21.44 -40.77 11.22
N ASN A 356 -20.81 -40.23 10.17
CA ASN A 356 -21.08 -38.89 9.60
C ASN A 356 -20.83 -37.73 10.58
N LEU A 357 -19.99 -37.95 11.59
CA LEU A 357 -19.62 -36.96 12.60
C LEU A 357 -18.20 -36.44 12.37
N VAL A 358 -17.96 -35.19 12.78
CA VAL A 358 -16.62 -34.59 12.78
C VAL A 358 -16.22 -34.27 14.22
N SER A 359 -15.00 -34.64 14.62
CA SER A 359 -14.49 -34.36 15.97
C SER A 359 -14.23 -32.86 16.17
N CYS A 360 -14.29 -32.39 17.41
CA CYS A 360 -13.99 -30.99 17.75
C CYS A 360 -12.57 -30.58 17.33
N ASP A 361 -11.59 -31.48 17.44
CA ASP A 361 -10.19 -31.21 17.11
C ASP A 361 -9.97 -31.06 15.60
N ASP A 362 -10.65 -31.90 14.79
CA ASP A 362 -10.62 -31.79 13.34
C ASP A 362 -11.30 -30.50 12.83
N LEU A 363 -12.23 -29.96 13.63
CA LEU A 363 -12.90 -28.69 13.39
C LEU A 363 -12.11 -27.47 13.85
N ALA A 364 -11.16 -27.60 14.79
CA ALA A 364 -10.45 -26.50 15.45
C ALA A 364 -9.63 -25.60 14.49
N GLY A 365 -9.34 -26.07 13.27
CA GLY A 365 -8.71 -25.29 12.20
C GLY A 365 -9.68 -24.63 11.19
N SER A 366 -10.92 -25.11 11.08
CA SER A 366 -11.91 -24.64 10.11
C SER A 366 -12.97 -23.77 10.78
N LYS A 367 -12.61 -22.52 11.08
CA LYS A 367 -13.51 -21.56 11.70
C LYS A 367 -14.61 -21.11 10.74
N LYS A 368 -15.74 -21.81 10.74
CA LYS A 368 -17.10 -21.27 10.54
C LYS A 368 -18.14 -22.38 10.77
N TYR A 369 -18.66 -22.45 11.99
CA TYR A 369 -19.77 -23.32 12.42
C TYR A 369 -21.14 -22.93 11.82
N ARG A 370 -21.17 -22.48 10.55
CA ARG A 370 -22.41 -21.91 9.99
C ARG A 370 -23.51 -22.97 9.89
N PHE A 371 -23.16 -24.20 9.56
CA PHE A 371 -24.10 -25.31 9.30
C PHE A 371 -23.80 -26.55 10.16
N PHE A 372 -23.12 -26.38 11.29
CA PHE A 372 -22.70 -27.50 12.14
C PHE A 372 -23.44 -27.43 13.47
N LYS A 373 -23.98 -28.55 13.91
CA LYS A 373 -24.70 -28.70 15.18
C LYS A 373 -23.86 -29.54 16.14
N PRO A 374 -23.56 -29.05 17.36
CA PRO A 374 -22.77 -29.80 18.33
C PRO A 374 -23.56 -30.99 18.89
N ILE A 375 -22.88 -32.11 19.06
CA ILE A 375 -23.36 -33.37 19.65
C ILE A 375 -22.44 -33.72 20.83
N ASN A 376 -22.96 -34.48 21.80
CA ASN A 376 -22.20 -34.93 22.97
C ASN A 376 -21.45 -33.78 23.68
N LYS A 377 -22.19 -32.73 24.05
CA LYS A 377 -21.63 -31.52 24.69
C LYS A 377 -20.51 -30.83 23.89
N GLY A 378 -20.51 -30.99 22.56
CA GLY A 378 -19.55 -30.34 21.66
C GLY A 378 -18.30 -31.17 21.35
N ALA A 379 -18.24 -32.44 21.77
CA ALA A 379 -17.18 -33.36 21.39
C ALA A 379 -17.19 -33.69 19.89
N PHE A 380 -18.40 -33.79 19.31
CA PHE A 380 -18.62 -34.06 17.90
C PHE A 380 -19.58 -33.03 17.31
N TYR A 381 -19.60 -32.96 15.98
CA TYR A 381 -20.52 -32.13 15.24
C TYR A 381 -21.14 -32.93 14.10
N GLU A 382 -22.39 -32.61 13.79
CA GLU A 382 -23.13 -33.08 12.61
C GLU A 382 -23.53 -31.89 11.72
N LEU A 383 -23.96 -32.18 10.49
CA LEU A 383 -24.55 -31.16 9.63
C LEU A 383 -25.96 -30.78 10.11
N ASP A 384 -26.20 -29.48 10.24
CA ASP A 384 -27.50 -28.89 10.54
C ASP A 384 -28.30 -28.72 9.24
N ILE A 385 -29.01 -29.78 8.85
CA ILE A 385 -29.77 -29.85 7.58
C ILE A 385 -30.88 -28.80 7.53
N GLU A 386 -31.59 -28.56 8.64
CA GLU A 386 -32.64 -27.54 8.72
C GLU A 386 -32.06 -26.14 8.42
N LYS A 387 -30.90 -25.83 9.00
CA LYS A 387 -30.23 -24.54 8.77
C LYS A 387 -29.67 -24.41 7.37
N ILE A 388 -29.26 -25.51 6.73
CA ILE A 388 -28.86 -25.54 5.32
C ILE A 388 -30.06 -25.24 4.41
N GLN A 389 -31.17 -25.94 4.61
CA GLN A 389 -32.41 -25.74 3.85
C GLN A 389 -32.96 -24.33 4.04
N GLU A 390 -32.92 -23.81 5.27
CA GLU A 390 -33.33 -22.45 5.57
C GLU A 390 -32.42 -21.43 4.87
N ASP A 391 -31.10 -21.62 4.87
CA ASP A 391 -30.16 -20.74 4.17
C ASP A 391 -30.38 -20.74 2.64
N GLN A 392 -30.69 -21.91 2.07
CA GLN A 392 -30.95 -22.10 0.64
C GLN A 392 -32.15 -21.29 0.14
N LYS A 393 -33.19 -21.10 0.95
CA LYS A 393 -34.37 -20.29 0.57
C LYS A 393 -34.00 -18.86 0.21
N TYR A 394 -32.88 -18.36 0.73
CA TYR A 394 -32.47 -16.99 0.56
C TYR A 394 -31.36 -16.78 -0.49
N ASP A 395 -31.00 -17.83 -1.23
CA ASP A 395 -30.03 -17.73 -2.31
C ASP A 395 -30.47 -16.67 -3.32
N GLY A 396 -29.56 -15.76 -3.67
CA GLY A 396 -29.84 -14.74 -4.68
C GLY A 396 -30.36 -13.42 -4.13
N TYR A 397 -30.84 -13.39 -2.89
CA TYR A 397 -31.31 -12.15 -2.27
C TYR A 397 -30.17 -11.34 -1.67
N TYR A 398 -30.21 -10.02 -1.90
CA TYR A 398 -29.31 -9.06 -1.29
C TYR A 398 -30.10 -7.84 -0.82
N ILE A 399 -29.80 -7.36 0.40
CA ILE A 399 -30.55 -6.29 1.03
C ILE A 399 -29.64 -5.09 1.22
N TYR A 400 -30.07 -3.95 0.72
CA TYR A 400 -29.47 -2.64 0.97
C TYR A 400 -30.37 -1.85 1.91
N GLU A 401 -29.79 -1.11 2.83
CA GLU A 401 -30.47 -0.18 3.72
C GLU A 401 -29.86 1.22 3.55
N THR A 402 -30.70 2.22 3.30
CA THR A 402 -30.27 3.57 2.95
C THR A 402 -31.23 4.63 3.47
N ASN A 403 -30.71 5.84 3.74
CA ASN A 403 -31.51 7.05 3.97
C ASN A 403 -31.42 8.05 2.80
N ARG A 404 -30.87 7.63 1.65
CA ARG A 404 -30.90 8.36 0.37
C ARG A 404 -32.20 8.07 -0.38
N THR A 405 -33.26 8.79 -0.03
CA THR A 405 -34.56 8.70 -0.72
C THR A 405 -34.58 9.47 -2.05
N ASP A 406 -33.56 10.28 -2.30
CA ASP A 406 -33.32 11.04 -3.52
C ASP A 406 -32.76 10.18 -4.67
N LEU A 407 -32.25 8.97 -4.38
CA LEU A 407 -31.69 8.07 -5.37
C LEU A 407 -32.69 6.99 -5.79
N SER A 408 -32.68 6.65 -7.07
CA SER A 408 -33.36 5.47 -7.60
C SER A 408 -32.70 4.18 -7.09
N VAL A 409 -33.45 3.08 -7.14
CA VAL A 409 -32.93 1.76 -6.73
C VAL A 409 -31.69 1.36 -7.54
N LYS A 410 -31.71 1.62 -8.86
CA LYS A 410 -30.57 1.35 -9.75
C LYS A 410 -29.33 2.14 -9.37
N GLU A 411 -29.48 3.41 -9.00
CA GLU A 411 -28.36 4.25 -8.54
C GLU A 411 -27.77 3.76 -7.21
N VAL A 412 -28.63 3.39 -6.24
CA VAL A 412 -28.18 2.84 -4.95
C VAL A 412 -27.35 1.57 -5.16
N ILE A 413 -27.85 0.66 -6.00
CA ILE A 413 -27.15 -0.60 -6.31
C ILE A 413 -25.85 -0.33 -7.08
N ASN A 414 -25.84 0.59 -8.04
CA ASN A 414 -24.65 0.96 -8.78
C ASN A 414 -23.56 1.58 -7.88
N LEU A 415 -23.94 2.47 -6.96
CA LEU A 415 -23.01 3.03 -5.97
C LEU A 415 -22.44 1.94 -5.08
N TYR A 416 -23.30 1.06 -4.53
CA TYR A 416 -22.84 -0.04 -3.71
C TYR A 416 -21.93 -1.01 -4.48
N SER A 417 -22.21 -1.24 -5.77
CA SER A 417 -21.43 -2.17 -6.60
C SER A 417 -19.95 -1.80 -6.70
N LYS A 418 -19.58 -0.52 -6.48
CA LYS A 418 -18.18 -0.05 -6.48
C LYS A 418 -17.41 -0.41 -5.22
N GLN A 419 -18.02 -1.04 -4.22
CA GLN A 419 -17.35 -1.39 -2.95
C GLN A 419 -16.16 -2.35 -3.11
N TRP A 420 -16.06 -3.10 -4.21
CA TRP A 420 -14.85 -3.89 -4.49
C TRP A 420 -13.57 -3.03 -4.60
N GLN A 421 -13.68 -1.72 -4.88
CA GLN A 421 -12.53 -0.83 -4.97
C GLN A 421 -11.76 -0.75 -3.64
N ILE A 422 -12.46 -0.64 -2.51
CA ILE A 422 -11.80 -0.62 -1.20
C ILE A 422 -11.21 -1.99 -0.84
N GLU A 423 -11.88 -3.09 -1.20
CA GLU A 423 -11.34 -4.45 -1.04
C GLU A 423 -10.05 -4.65 -1.86
N SER A 424 -10.04 -4.14 -3.11
CA SER A 424 -8.86 -4.13 -3.98
C SER A 424 -7.73 -3.34 -3.34
N ASN A 425 -8.01 -2.15 -2.80
CA ASN A 425 -7.02 -1.34 -2.12
C ASN A 425 -6.41 -2.05 -0.90
N PHE A 426 -7.22 -2.73 -0.09
CA PHE A 426 -6.69 -3.53 1.02
C PHE A 426 -5.84 -4.72 0.54
N LYS A 427 -6.22 -5.36 -0.58
CA LYS A 427 -5.44 -6.44 -1.19
C LYS A 427 -4.06 -5.92 -1.64
N THR A 428 -4.02 -4.76 -2.30
CA THR A 428 -2.77 -4.10 -2.72
C THR A 428 -1.93 -3.73 -1.51
N LEU A 429 -2.51 -3.04 -0.53
CA LEU A 429 -1.83 -2.56 0.66
C LEU A 429 -1.16 -3.72 1.42
N LYS A 430 -1.89 -4.81 1.62
CA LYS A 430 -1.40 -6.00 2.32
C LYS A 430 -0.42 -6.84 1.50
N GLY A 431 -0.66 -6.98 0.21
CA GLY A 431 0.08 -7.87 -0.67
C GLY A 431 1.21 -7.14 -1.39
N LYS A 432 0.85 -6.36 -2.42
CA LYS A 432 1.80 -5.72 -3.34
C LYS A 432 2.68 -4.67 -2.70
N LEU A 433 2.19 -3.94 -1.70
CA LEU A 433 2.98 -2.98 -0.91
C LEU A 433 3.55 -3.60 0.36
N SER A 434 3.22 -4.88 0.61
CA SER A 434 3.66 -5.70 1.73
C SER A 434 3.59 -4.98 3.08
N LEU A 435 2.41 -4.44 3.40
CA LEU A 435 2.16 -3.92 4.74
C LEU A 435 2.36 -5.01 5.81
N ARG A 436 2.14 -6.29 5.46
CA ARG A 436 2.27 -7.42 6.38
C ARG A 436 3.26 -8.47 5.85
N PRO A 437 3.89 -9.26 6.75
CA PRO A 437 3.98 -9.00 8.20
C PRO A 437 4.78 -7.72 8.52
N MET A 438 4.41 -7.04 9.61
CA MET A 438 5.19 -5.88 10.09
C MET A 438 6.30 -6.31 11.04
N TYR A 439 7.51 -5.83 10.76
CA TYR A 439 8.74 -6.13 11.51
C TYR A 439 9.25 -4.97 12.38
N LEU A 440 8.49 -3.87 12.47
CA LEU A 440 8.86 -2.68 13.25
C LEU A 440 8.41 -2.83 14.71
N SER A 441 9.24 -2.37 15.64
CA SER A 441 9.03 -2.57 17.07
C SER A 441 8.31 -1.39 17.74
N THR A 442 8.71 -0.15 17.44
CA THR A 442 8.18 1.05 18.08
C THR A 442 6.85 1.47 17.45
N TRP A 443 5.95 2.03 18.25
CA TRP A 443 4.64 2.48 17.78
C TRP A 443 4.74 3.55 16.70
N ASN A 444 5.61 4.55 16.86
CA ASN A 444 5.78 5.61 15.86
C ASN A 444 6.33 5.09 14.53
N HIS A 445 7.28 4.15 14.54
CA HIS A 445 7.75 3.53 13.29
C HIS A 445 6.63 2.74 12.61
N ILE A 446 5.79 2.03 13.37
CA ILE A 446 4.63 1.31 12.83
C ILE A 446 3.65 2.28 12.17
N VAL A 447 3.26 3.35 12.87
CA VAL A 447 2.34 4.37 12.33
C VAL A 447 2.92 5.02 11.07
N GLY A 448 4.20 5.40 11.11
CA GLY A 448 4.90 6.01 9.98
C GLY A 448 5.02 5.07 8.79
N TYR A 449 5.25 3.77 9.02
CA TYR A 449 5.29 2.76 7.97
C TYR A 449 3.91 2.50 7.34
N ILE A 450 2.85 2.45 8.14
CA ILE A 450 1.48 2.33 7.61
C ILE A 450 1.16 3.56 6.74
N CYS A 451 1.52 4.76 7.19
CA CYS A 451 1.36 5.99 6.42
C CYS A 451 2.16 5.95 5.12
N LEU A 452 3.42 5.51 5.16
CA LEU A 452 4.27 5.32 3.98
C LEU A 452 3.61 4.37 2.96
N CYS A 453 3.13 3.21 3.41
CA CYS A 453 2.40 2.27 2.55
C CYS A 453 1.11 2.90 1.99
N PHE A 454 0.40 3.71 2.78
CA PHE A 454 -0.78 4.44 2.32
C PHE A 454 -0.43 5.47 1.23
N ILE A 455 0.64 6.25 1.41
CA ILE A 455 1.13 7.20 0.39
C ILE A 455 1.47 6.44 -0.91
N SER A 456 2.19 5.33 -0.81
CA SER A 456 2.50 4.48 -1.98
C SER A 456 1.23 3.95 -2.66
N LEU A 457 0.19 3.60 -1.89
CA LEU A 457 -1.10 3.17 -2.42
C LEU A 457 -1.82 4.30 -3.15
N VAL A 458 -1.81 5.51 -2.59
CA VAL A 458 -2.39 6.70 -3.24
C VAL A 458 -1.67 7.01 -4.54
N PHE A 459 -0.33 7.00 -4.55
CA PHE A 459 0.46 7.24 -5.77
C PHE A 459 0.12 6.23 -6.87
N LEU A 460 0.02 4.95 -6.51
CA LEU A 460 -0.30 3.88 -7.46
C LEU A 460 -1.71 4.03 -8.04
N ASN A 461 -2.72 4.30 -7.19
CA ASN A 461 -4.09 4.51 -7.66
C ASN A 461 -4.24 5.80 -8.47
N TYR A 462 -3.50 6.85 -8.11
CA TYR A 462 -3.49 8.10 -8.88
C TYR A 462 -2.89 7.89 -10.28
N ILE A 463 -1.75 7.19 -10.40
CA ILE A 463 -1.18 6.81 -11.71
C ILE A 463 -2.21 6.05 -12.56
N ILE A 464 -2.85 5.05 -11.96
CA ILE A 464 -3.86 4.23 -12.65
C ILE A 464 -5.04 5.11 -13.10
N TYR A 465 -5.47 6.04 -12.26
CA TYR A 465 -6.56 6.96 -12.58
C TYR A 465 -6.19 7.88 -13.76
N ILE A 466 -5.06 8.60 -13.69
CA ILE A 466 -4.67 9.56 -14.74
C ILE A 466 -4.43 8.86 -16.07
N LEU A 467 -3.79 7.69 -16.08
CA LEU A 467 -3.56 6.92 -17.30
C LEU A 467 -4.87 6.48 -17.94
N ASN A 468 -5.77 5.87 -17.17
CA ASN A 468 -7.05 5.40 -17.70
C ASN A 468 -7.96 6.56 -18.13
N SER A 469 -7.96 7.66 -17.38
CA SER A 469 -8.75 8.85 -17.70
C SER A 469 -8.28 9.49 -19.01
N LYS A 470 -6.97 9.72 -19.17
CA LYS A 470 -6.41 10.37 -20.36
C LYS A 470 -6.45 9.50 -21.61
N LEU A 471 -6.32 8.19 -21.45
CA LEU A 471 -6.42 7.24 -22.58
C LEU A 471 -7.87 6.81 -22.86
N GLY A 472 -8.85 7.28 -22.09
CA GLY A 472 -10.27 6.90 -22.25
C GLY A 472 -10.54 5.40 -22.03
N LEU A 473 -9.69 4.72 -21.26
CA LEU A 473 -9.76 3.27 -21.08
C LEU A 473 -10.82 2.87 -20.06
N THR A 474 -11.67 1.91 -20.44
CA THR A 474 -12.80 1.44 -19.61
C THR A 474 -12.94 -0.08 -19.66
N GLY A 475 -13.63 -0.64 -18.66
CA GLY A 475 -13.84 -2.09 -18.58
C GLY A 475 -12.53 -2.90 -18.61
N LYS A 476 -12.43 -3.83 -19.56
CA LYS A 476 -11.30 -4.76 -19.69
C LYS A 476 -10.02 -4.14 -20.27
N SER A 477 -10.11 -2.98 -20.93
CA SER A 477 -8.94 -2.30 -21.51
C SER A 477 -8.20 -1.43 -20.51
N LYS A 478 -8.72 -1.29 -19.29
CA LYS A 478 -8.08 -0.49 -18.24
C LYS A 478 -6.67 -0.97 -17.95
N ILE A 479 -5.74 -0.02 -17.88
CA ILE A 479 -4.44 -0.22 -17.27
C ILE A 479 -4.66 -0.60 -15.81
N THR A 480 -4.12 -1.74 -15.44
CA THR A 480 -4.22 -2.30 -14.09
C THR A 480 -2.98 -1.95 -13.27
N GLU A 481 -3.11 -2.12 -11.95
CA GLU A 481 -1.97 -2.09 -11.04
C GLU A 481 -0.80 -2.96 -11.50
N HIS A 482 -1.08 -4.17 -11.99
CA HIS A 482 -0.04 -5.10 -12.42
C HIS A 482 0.79 -4.50 -13.55
N LYS A 483 0.13 -3.86 -14.53
CA LYS A 483 0.78 -3.21 -15.65
C LYS A 483 1.66 -2.03 -15.19
N VAL A 484 1.16 -1.19 -14.27
CA VAL A 484 1.95 -0.08 -13.72
C VAL A 484 3.19 -0.57 -12.95
N ILE A 485 3.04 -1.62 -12.13
CA ILE A 485 4.18 -2.19 -11.39
C ILE A 485 5.20 -2.81 -12.36
N ASN A 486 4.76 -3.46 -13.43
CA ASN A 486 5.64 -4.00 -14.46
C ASN A 486 6.44 -2.90 -15.14
N VAL A 487 5.79 -1.82 -15.57
CA VAL A 487 6.48 -0.63 -16.09
C VAL A 487 7.57 -0.15 -15.14
N ILE A 488 7.29 -0.09 -13.83
CA ILE A 488 8.27 0.34 -12.83
C ILE A 488 9.47 -0.62 -12.73
N LYS A 489 9.28 -1.91 -12.97
CA LYS A 489 10.33 -2.94 -12.89
C LYS A 489 11.10 -3.15 -14.19
N GLU A 490 10.46 -2.90 -15.32
CA GLU A 490 10.95 -3.28 -16.65
C GLU A 490 11.69 -2.15 -17.35
N VAL A 491 11.31 -0.89 -17.10
CA VAL A 491 11.95 0.27 -17.72
C VAL A 491 13.27 0.58 -17.04
N LYS A 492 14.37 0.21 -17.72
CA LYS A 492 15.72 0.25 -17.19
C LYS A 492 16.69 0.92 -18.17
N GLU A 493 17.78 1.43 -17.64
CA GLU A 493 18.92 1.89 -18.40
C GLU A 493 20.22 1.42 -17.76
N ILE A 494 21.28 1.36 -18.54
CA ILE A 494 22.62 1.00 -18.12
C ILE A 494 23.46 2.26 -18.17
N GLU A 495 23.96 2.69 -17.02
CA GLU A 495 24.93 3.78 -16.92
C GLU A 495 26.34 3.19 -16.87
N VAL A 496 27.18 3.62 -17.81
CA VAL A 496 28.60 3.25 -17.86
C VAL A 496 29.41 4.38 -17.25
N PHE A 497 30.24 4.03 -16.26
CA PHE A 497 31.17 4.93 -15.61
C PHE A 497 32.60 4.50 -15.91
N VAL A 498 33.46 5.46 -16.22
CA VAL A 498 34.91 5.29 -16.27
C VAL A 498 35.53 6.28 -15.32
N ASN A 499 36.36 5.79 -14.39
CA ASN A 499 36.99 6.62 -13.37
C ASN A 499 35.97 7.48 -12.57
N LYS A 500 34.79 6.90 -12.29
CA LYS A 500 33.64 7.53 -11.61
C LYS A 500 32.93 8.65 -12.39
N GLN A 501 33.30 8.90 -13.65
CA GLN A 501 32.56 9.81 -14.52
C GLN A 501 31.60 9.01 -15.40
N LYS A 502 30.33 9.41 -15.44
CA LYS A 502 29.34 8.83 -16.36
C LYS A 502 29.73 9.23 -17.78
N ILE A 503 29.93 8.24 -18.64
CA ILE A 503 30.29 8.44 -20.05
C ILE A 503 29.16 8.05 -20.99
N GLU A 504 28.31 7.11 -20.61
CA GLU A 504 27.25 6.61 -21.48
C GLU A 504 26.03 6.18 -20.66
N THR A 505 24.85 6.36 -21.25
CA THR A 505 23.58 5.81 -20.75
C THR A 505 22.92 5.06 -21.90
N ILE A 506 22.68 3.77 -21.72
CA ILE A 506 22.08 2.87 -22.72
C ILE A 506 20.70 2.45 -22.22
N GLN A 507 19.64 2.71 -22.98
CA GLN A 507 18.31 2.24 -22.62
C GLN A 507 18.19 0.72 -22.85
N VAL A 508 17.69 -0.01 -21.87
CA VAL A 508 17.43 -1.45 -22.01
C VAL A 508 16.08 -1.63 -22.67
N TYR A 509 16.10 -1.92 -23.97
CA TYR A 509 14.91 -2.06 -24.79
C TYR A 509 14.99 -3.35 -25.62
N ASN A 510 13.85 -4.04 -25.74
CA ASN A 510 13.60 -5.11 -26.70
C ASN A 510 12.10 -5.12 -27.04
N ASP A 511 11.69 -5.94 -28.01
CA ASP A 511 10.29 -6.00 -28.46
C ASP A 511 9.31 -6.39 -27.34
N GLU A 512 9.73 -7.22 -26.38
CA GLU A 512 8.91 -7.59 -25.21
C GLU A 512 8.68 -6.41 -24.24
N LEU A 513 9.61 -5.44 -24.21
CA LEU A 513 9.55 -4.26 -23.35
C LEU A 513 8.86 -3.06 -23.99
N GLN A 514 8.47 -3.14 -25.27
CA GLN A 514 7.91 -2.03 -26.04
C GLN A 514 6.70 -1.39 -25.34
N GLU A 515 5.75 -2.20 -24.89
CA GLU A 515 4.52 -1.72 -24.24
C GLU A 515 4.83 -1.00 -22.91
N SER A 516 5.81 -1.50 -22.15
CA SER A 516 6.23 -0.91 -20.89
C SER A 516 6.92 0.44 -21.10
N TRP A 517 7.79 0.54 -22.11
CA TRP A 517 8.40 1.81 -22.50
C TRP A 517 7.38 2.83 -23.00
N GLN A 518 6.42 2.42 -23.84
CA GLN A 518 5.34 3.31 -24.31
C GLN A 518 4.49 3.83 -23.16
N THR A 519 4.07 2.94 -22.25
CA THR A 519 3.27 3.33 -21.08
C THR A 519 4.03 4.29 -20.18
N TYR A 520 5.33 4.07 -19.99
CA TYR A 520 6.21 4.95 -19.23
C TYR A 520 6.35 6.34 -19.85
N GLN A 521 6.53 6.45 -21.18
CA GLN A 521 6.62 7.74 -21.86
C GLN A 521 5.32 8.54 -21.71
N ILE A 522 4.17 7.89 -21.89
CA ILE A 522 2.85 8.52 -21.65
C ILE A 522 2.77 9.02 -20.21
N LEU A 523 3.18 8.21 -19.23
CA LEU A 523 3.13 8.58 -17.82
C LEU A 523 4.00 9.81 -17.52
N LEU A 524 5.22 9.88 -18.07
CA LEU A 524 6.09 11.04 -17.90
C LEU A 524 5.50 12.31 -18.51
N GLU A 525 4.91 12.20 -19.70
CA GLU A 525 4.28 13.32 -20.37
C GLU A 525 3.12 13.87 -19.53
N LEU A 526 2.26 12.99 -19.00
CA LEU A 526 1.15 13.36 -18.13
C LEU A 526 1.63 14.07 -16.85
N LEU A 527 2.61 13.49 -16.15
CA LEU A 527 3.15 14.07 -14.92
C LEU A 527 3.91 15.39 -15.14
N THR A 528 4.40 15.63 -16.37
CA THR A 528 5.05 16.89 -16.72
C THR A 528 4.02 17.97 -17.07
N LYS A 529 2.94 17.61 -17.78
CA LYS A 529 1.84 18.54 -18.08
C LYS A 529 1.08 18.98 -16.83
N GLU A 530 0.85 18.08 -15.88
CA GLU A 530 0.20 18.42 -14.59
C GLU A 530 1.03 19.35 -13.68
N LYS A 531 2.32 19.59 -13.98
CA LYS A 531 3.10 20.64 -13.32
C LYS A 531 2.92 22.03 -13.97
N VAL A 532 2.32 22.11 -15.16
CA VAL A 532 2.21 23.33 -15.99
C VAL A 532 0.78 23.89 -16.02
N THR A 533 -0.23 23.05 -15.82
CA THR A 533 -1.63 23.43 -15.54
C THR A 533 -1.87 23.51 -14.04
#